data_AF-A0AAD7BDX3-F1
#
_entry.id   AF-A0AAD7BDX3-F1
#
_cell.length_a   1.000
_cell.length_b   1.000
_cell.length_c   1.000
_cell.angle_alpha   90.00
_cell.angle_beta   90.00
_cell.angle_gamma   90.00
#
_symmetry.space_group_name_H-M   'P 1'
#
loop_
_entity.id
_entity.type
_entity.pdbx_description
1 polymer ?
#
loop_
_entity_poly.entity_id
_entity_poly.type
_entity_poly.pdbx_seq_one_letter_code
_entity_poly.pdbx_strand_id
1 'polypeptide(L)'
;MAAVNAHVDAIEMNGFCVTCRVTLPYDDLKRCSRCQNATYCSTSCQKSHWKVHKKFCKTPEEARLETEDEAWAQVGAKYGHKKSNQAVLGRVPESLEAQGERFNAWVDEWEATILAWAFWAMNIPSPSTRDDILLNFTFVFELQRRLNPATPDHYFEMHGAEIMHTSEMIYYFQHCNNLPALDRWRQLPRFRTSIQIMVGWKGHLRFLYREVPNFTELQNKGRKDLVQTRFHDALAKNWVDDLRKAVDSTDREFFLSCLRSGVRIRLMYVMTPFSRVLQDVL
;
A
#
# COMPACT_ATOMS: atom_id res chain seq x y z
N MET A 1 24.20 -4.43 10.87
CA MET A 1 23.18 -3.76 11.72
C MET A 1 23.47 -2.27 11.88
N ALA A 2 24.65 -1.83 12.34
CA ALA A 2 24.99 -0.40 12.46
C ALA A 2 24.85 0.42 11.15
N ALA A 3 25.29 -0.12 10.01
CA ALA A 3 25.16 0.54 8.70
C ALA A 3 23.70 0.61 8.16
N VAL A 4 22.81 -0.25 8.66
CA VAL A 4 21.39 -0.30 8.24
C VAL A 4 20.57 0.74 9.01
N ASN A 5 20.84 0.92 10.31
CA ASN A 5 20.23 2.00 11.11
C ASN A 5 20.65 3.38 10.58
N ALA A 6 21.93 3.55 10.25
CA ALA A 6 22.44 4.81 9.66
C ALA A 6 21.76 5.17 8.32
N HIS A 7 21.31 4.18 7.54
CA HIS A 7 20.55 4.42 6.30
C HIS A 7 19.13 4.92 6.59
N VAL A 8 18.41 4.31 7.54
CA VAL A 8 17.07 4.77 7.95
C VAL A 8 17.15 6.18 8.55
N ASP A 9 18.13 6.43 9.42
CA ASP A 9 18.38 7.74 10.02
C ASP A 9 18.74 8.80 8.95
N ALA A 10 19.48 8.43 7.90
CA ALA A 10 19.77 9.32 6.76
C ALA A 10 18.57 9.54 5.83
N ILE A 11 17.58 8.63 5.77
CA ILE A 11 16.36 8.80 4.97
C ILE A 11 15.34 9.72 5.66
N GLU A 12 15.43 9.94 6.97
CA GLU A 12 14.49 10.83 7.69
C GLU A 12 14.43 12.25 7.09
N MET A 13 15.48 12.70 6.39
CA MET A 13 15.53 14.00 5.71
C MET A 13 15.08 13.98 4.24
N ASN A 14 14.68 12.83 3.71
CA ASN A 14 14.28 12.65 2.31
C ASN A 14 12.77 12.37 2.18
N GLY A 15 12.18 12.86 1.09
CA GLY A 15 10.82 12.51 0.67
C GLY A 15 10.83 11.92 -0.74
N PHE A 16 9.65 11.75 -1.33
CA PHE A 16 9.53 11.30 -2.72
C PHE A 16 8.50 12.09 -3.53
N CYS A 17 8.60 12.05 -4.85
CA CYS A 17 7.60 12.59 -5.75
C CYS A 17 6.43 11.60 -5.89
N VAL A 18 5.20 11.98 -5.56
CA VAL A 18 4.03 11.07 -5.68
C VAL A 18 3.72 10.63 -7.12
N THR A 19 4.24 11.35 -8.12
CA THR A 19 3.99 11.07 -9.55
C THR A 19 4.99 10.08 -10.14
N CYS A 20 6.29 10.41 -10.07
CA CYS A 20 7.36 9.60 -10.68
C CYS A 20 8.16 8.79 -9.65
N ARG A 21 7.80 8.92 -8.37
CA ARG A 21 8.41 8.21 -7.24
C ARG A 21 9.89 8.48 -7.04
N VAL A 22 10.52 9.51 -7.61
CA VAL A 22 11.93 9.88 -7.28
C VAL A 22 12.07 10.29 -5.82
N THR A 23 13.13 9.85 -5.14
CA THR A 23 13.47 10.28 -3.76
C THR A 23 14.48 11.42 -3.83
N LEU A 24 14.21 12.49 -3.10
CA LEU A 24 15.06 13.67 -2.98
C LEU A 24 15.02 14.16 -1.52
N PRO A 25 16.00 14.97 -1.09
CA PRO A 25 15.87 15.75 0.15
C PRO A 25 14.53 16.48 0.20
N TYR A 26 13.91 16.57 1.38
CA TYR A 26 12.62 17.24 1.53
C TYR A 26 12.63 18.68 1.02
N ASP A 27 13.76 19.37 1.18
CA ASP A 27 13.95 20.75 0.74
C ASP A 27 13.97 20.89 -0.79
N ASP A 28 14.32 19.82 -1.51
CA ASP A 28 14.31 19.75 -2.96
C ASP A 28 12.93 19.34 -3.53
N LEU A 29 12.00 18.93 -2.67
CA LEU A 29 10.65 18.55 -3.05
C LEU A 29 9.67 19.69 -2.90
N LYS A 30 8.86 19.91 -3.94
CA LYS A 30 7.76 20.85 -3.92
C LYS A 30 6.53 20.21 -3.31
N ARG A 31 6.05 20.75 -2.19
CA ARG A 31 4.76 20.35 -1.61
C ARG A 31 3.62 20.98 -2.39
N CYS A 32 2.48 20.28 -2.44
CA CYS A 32 1.24 20.88 -2.92
C CYS A 32 0.91 22.09 -2.05
N SER A 33 0.83 23.28 -2.65
CA SER A 33 0.56 24.52 -1.91
C SER A 33 -0.78 24.51 -1.16
N ARG A 34 -1.76 23.74 -1.66
CA ARG A 34 -3.08 23.61 -1.02
C ARG A 34 -3.07 22.64 0.16
N CYS A 35 -2.74 21.36 -0.07
CA CYS A 35 -2.88 20.35 0.97
C CYS A 35 -1.65 20.13 1.83
N GLN A 36 -0.47 20.59 1.37
CA GLN A 36 0.84 20.37 2.00
C GLN A 36 1.24 18.90 2.20
N ASN A 37 0.41 17.95 1.77
CA ASN A 37 0.58 16.52 2.00
C ASN A 37 1.26 15.78 0.85
N ALA A 38 1.00 16.19 -0.40
CA ALA A 38 1.60 15.57 -1.58
C ALA A 38 2.89 16.31 -2.00
N THR A 39 3.98 15.58 -2.20
CA THR A 39 5.29 16.10 -2.64
C THR A 39 5.59 15.76 -4.10
N TYR A 40 6.28 16.67 -4.79
CA TYR A 40 6.60 16.57 -6.22
C TYR A 40 8.02 17.08 -6.49
N CYS A 41 8.79 16.40 -7.35
CA CYS A 41 10.09 16.91 -7.78
C CYS A 41 9.98 18.11 -8.73
N SER A 42 8.82 18.31 -9.37
CA SER A 42 8.61 19.39 -10.33
C SER A 42 7.13 19.74 -10.48
N THR A 43 6.87 20.96 -10.97
CA THR A 43 5.52 21.39 -11.35
C THR A 43 4.91 20.51 -12.45
N SER A 44 5.75 19.92 -13.31
CA SER A 44 5.30 18.97 -14.34
C SER A 44 4.69 17.71 -13.72
N CYS A 45 5.38 17.12 -12.73
CA CYS A 45 4.86 15.97 -11.99
C CYS A 45 3.54 16.30 -11.28
N GLN A 46 3.46 17.46 -10.61
CA GLN A 46 2.23 17.92 -9.99
C GLN A 46 1.06 18.02 -10.98
N LYS A 47 1.27 18.65 -12.15
CA LYS A 47 0.24 18.78 -13.20
C LYS A 47 -0.22 17.43 -13.73
N SER A 48 0.71 16.48 -13.91
CA SER A 48 0.40 15.13 -14.35
C SER A 48 -0.49 14.39 -13.35
N HIS A 49 -0.16 14.48 -12.06
CA HIS A 49 -0.95 13.85 -10.99
C HIS A 49 -2.27 14.58 -10.69
N TRP A 50 -2.42 15.86 -11.07
CA TRP A 50 -3.53 16.72 -10.68
C TRP A 50 -4.92 16.13 -10.94
N LYS A 51 -5.12 15.46 -12.10
CA LYS A 51 -6.42 14.84 -12.46
C LYS A 51 -6.93 13.87 -11.39
N VAL A 52 -5.99 13.19 -10.73
CA VAL A 52 -6.25 12.21 -9.68
C VAL A 52 -6.22 12.90 -8.31
N HIS A 53 -5.18 13.68 -8.04
CA HIS A 53 -4.97 14.36 -6.75
C HIS A 53 -6.10 15.30 -6.34
N LYS A 54 -6.65 16.07 -7.29
CA LYS A 54 -7.67 17.11 -7.01
C LYS A 54 -8.91 16.60 -6.28
N LYS A 55 -9.22 15.31 -6.41
CA LYS A 55 -10.36 14.67 -5.77
C LYS A 55 -10.21 14.55 -4.25
N PHE A 56 -8.98 14.59 -3.76
CA PHE A 56 -8.61 14.38 -2.35
C PHE A 56 -7.75 15.52 -1.79
N CYS A 57 -7.49 16.55 -2.60
CA CYS A 57 -6.67 17.68 -2.23
C CYS A 57 -7.46 18.61 -1.31
N LYS A 58 -7.23 18.47 -0.01
CA LYS A 58 -7.88 19.25 1.05
C LYS A 58 -6.85 20.13 1.76
N THR A 59 -7.20 21.37 2.11
CA THR A 59 -6.34 22.22 2.94
C THR A 59 -6.15 21.58 4.32
N PRO A 60 -5.07 21.87 5.05
CA PRO A 60 -4.88 21.34 6.41
C PRO A 60 -6.06 21.62 7.35
N GLU A 61 -6.80 22.71 7.12
CA GLU A 61 -8.01 23.07 7.86
C GLU A 61 -9.21 22.21 7.46
N GLU A 62 -9.51 22.09 6.15
CA GLU A 62 -10.55 21.18 5.63
C GLU A 62 -10.32 19.75 6.12
N ALA A 63 -9.04 19.33 6.16
CA ALA A 63 -8.64 18.01 6.59
C ALA A 63 -8.69 17.79 8.12
N ARG A 64 -8.78 18.85 8.94
CA ARG A 64 -8.97 18.78 10.40
C ARG A 64 -10.45 18.82 10.77
N LEU A 65 -11.26 19.49 9.96
CA LEU A 65 -12.69 19.67 10.18
C LEU A 65 -13.53 18.50 9.66
N GLU A 66 -12.96 17.63 8.82
CA GLU A 66 -13.65 16.43 8.37
C GLU A 66 -13.97 15.53 9.56
N THR A 67 -15.26 15.40 9.83
CA THR A 67 -15.78 14.45 10.82
C THR A 67 -15.78 13.04 10.23
N GLU A 68 -15.70 12.00 11.06
CA GLU A 68 -15.81 10.60 10.60
C GLU A 68 -17.07 10.39 9.74
N ASP A 69 -18.17 11.07 10.08
CA ASP A 69 -19.44 11.00 9.34
C ASP A 69 -19.33 11.52 7.90
N GLU A 70 -18.63 12.62 7.67
CA GLU A 70 -18.45 13.20 6.34
C GLU A 70 -17.48 12.38 5.47
N ALA A 71 -16.41 11.84 6.08
CA ALA A 71 -15.47 10.94 5.41
C ALA A 71 -16.17 9.64 4.95
N TRP A 72 -16.98 9.03 5.82
CA TRP A 72 -17.78 7.85 5.49
C TRP A 72 -18.92 8.12 4.51
N ALA A 73 -19.56 9.30 4.56
CA ALA A 73 -20.60 9.68 3.61
C ALA A 73 -20.07 9.76 2.17
N GLN A 74 -18.85 10.28 1.98
CA GLN A 74 -18.20 10.32 0.66
C GLN A 74 -17.81 8.91 0.16
N VAL A 75 -17.35 8.02 1.05
CA VAL A 75 -17.07 6.60 0.73
C VAL A 75 -18.37 5.88 0.32
N GLY A 76 -19.45 6.08 1.07
CA GLY A 76 -20.75 5.48 0.77
C GLY A 76 -21.38 5.98 -0.53
N ALA A 77 -21.27 7.28 -0.83
CA ALA A 77 -21.77 7.86 -2.07
C ALA A 77 -21.01 7.35 -3.31
N LYS A 78 -19.72 7.03 -3.18
CA LYS A 78 -18.86 6.62 -4.30
C LYS A 78 -18.82 5.10 -4.51
N TYR A 79 -18.88 4.32 -3.43
CA TYR A 79 -18.69 2.87 -3.46
C TYR A 79 -19.93 2.08 -2.98
N GLY A 80 -21.00 2.74 -2.57
CA GLY A 80 -22.22 2.09 -2.09
C GLY A 80 -22.14 1.52 -0.67
N HIS A 81 -21.04 1.74 0.06
CA HIS A 81 -20.87 1.28 1.44
C HIS A 81 -21.66 2.17 2.41
N LYS A 82 -22.72 1.67 3.03
CA LYS A 82 -23.38 2.37 4.14
C LYS A 82 -22.44 2.39 5.34
N LYS A 83 -22.29 3.53 6.04
CA LYS A 83 -21.65 3.59 7.36
C LYS A 83 -22.34 2.52 8.21
N SER A 84 -21.60 1.49 8.62
CA SER A 84 -22.14 0.57 9.60
C SER A 84 -22.34 1.40 10.86
N ASN A 85 -23.59 1.55 11.30
CA ASN A 85 -23.82 2.11 12.63
C ASN A 85 -22.94 1.30 13.59
N GLN A 86 -22.17 1.96 14.44
CA GLN A 86 -21.36 1.29 15.46
C GLN A 86 -22.25 0.39 16.35
N ALA A 87 -23.53 0.75 16.47
CA ALA A 87 -24.61 -0.05 17.08
C ALA A 87 -25.05 -1.32 16.29
N VAL A 88 -24.57 -1.51 15.06
CA VAL A 88 -24.87 -2.63 14.14
C VAL A 88 -23.63 -3.50 13.89
N LEU A 89 -22.49 -3.19 14.51
CA LEU A 89 -21.41 -4.18 14.65
C LEU A 89 -21.95 -5.27 15.58
N GLY A 90 -22.52 -6.34 15.00
CA GLY A 90 -22.97 -7.50 15.77
C GLY A 90 -21.89 -7.92 16.76
N ARG A 91 -22.30 -8.29 17.98
CA ARG A 91 -21.39 -8.69 19.06
C ARG A 91 -20.38 -9.70 18.48
N VAL A 92 -19.11 -9.33 18.42
CA VAL A 92 -18.05 -10.27 18.01
C VAL A 92 -17.90 -11.27 19.16
N PRO A 93 -18.25 -12.55 18.98
CA PRO A 93 -18.22 -13.51 20.06
C PRO A 93 -16.79 -13.95 20.41
N GLU A 94 -15.83 -13.71 19.51
CA GLU A 94 -14.43 -14.09 19.64
C GLU A 94 -13.60 -13.05 20.41
N SER A 95 -12.68 -13.51 21.25
CA SER A 95 -11.73 -12.63 21.95
C SER A 95 -10.79 -11.93 20.96
N LEU A 96 -10.21 -10.79 21.37
CA LEU A 96 -9.23 -10.08 20.55
C LEU A 96 -8.02 -10.96 20.21
N GLU A 97 -7.62 -11.84 21.13
CA GLU A 97 -6.55 -12.82 20.94
C GLU A 97 -6.88 -13.81 19.83
N ALA A 98 -8.05 -14.45 19.87
CA ALA A 98 -8.49 -15.39 18.83
C ALA A 98 -8.59 -14.70 17.45
N GLN A 99 -9.03 -13.45 17.41
CA GLN A 99 -9.06 -12.69 16.16
C GLN A 99 -7.63 -12.37 15.65
N GLY A 100 -6.68 -12.11 16.55
CA GLY A 100 -5.27 -11.95 16.23
C GLY A 100 -4.63 -13.24 15.70
N GLU A 101 -4.99 -14.41 16.24
CA GLU A 101 -4.57 -15.71 15.71
C GLU A 101 -5.10 -15.92 14.29
N ARG A 102 -6.38 -15.60 14.04
CA ARG A 102 -6.94 -15.64 12.67
C ARG A 102 -6.21 -14.71 11.73
N PHE A 103 -5.88 -13.50 12.17
CA PHE A 103 -5.09 -12.56 11.36
C PHE A 103 -3.73 -13.17 10.98
N ASN A 104 -3.03 -13.77 11.94
CA ASN A 104 -1.75 -14.42 11.66
C ASN A 104 -1.89 -15.58 10.68
N ALA A 105 -2.86 -16.47 10.90
CA ALA A 105 -3.13 -17.60 10.01
C ALA A 105 -3.50 -17.14 8.60
N TRP A 106 -4.31 -16.08 8.48
CA TRP A 106 -4.65 -15.49 7.19
C TRP A 106 -3.40 -14.93 6.50
N VAL A 107 -2.54 -14.20 7.21
CA VAL A 107 -1.30 -13.67 6.63
C VAL A 107 -0.38 -14.79 6.16
N ASP A 108 -0.25 -15.88 6.92
CA ASP A 108 0.56 -17.04 6.54
C ASP A 108 0.01 -17.72 5.29
N GLU A 109 -1.30 -17.90 5.21
CA GLU A 109 -1.98 -18.51 4.06
C GLU A 109 -1.89 -17.63 2.79
N TRP A 110 -1.90 -16.31 2.95
CA TRP A 110 -1.86 -15.34 1.85
C TRP A 110 -0.46 -14.84 1.52
N GLU A 111 0.57 -15.25 2.28
CA GLU A 111 1.93 -14.71 2.19
C GLU A 111 2.46 -14.74 0.74
N ALA A 112 2.37 -15.89 0.08
CA ALA A 112 2.88 -16.05 -1.28
C ALA A 112 2.16 -15.13 -2.28
N THR A 113 0.84 -14.98 -2.15
CA THR A 113 0.01 -14.12 -2.99
C THR A 113 0.34 -12.64 -2.75
N ILE A 114 0.45 -12.22 -1.48
CA ILE A 114 0.81 -10.85 -1.10
C ILE A 114 2.21 -10.48 -1.61
N LEU A 115 3.17 -11.40 -1.47
CA LEU A 115 4.54 -11.23 -1.99
C LEU A 115 4.56 -11.08 -3.51
N ALA A 116 3.77 -11.88 -4.23
CA ALA A 116 3.63 -11.75 -5.67
C ALA A 116 3.04 -10.38 -6.04
N TRP A 117 1.96 -9.96 -5.38
CA TRP A 117 1.34 -8.65 -5.63
C TRP A 117 2.27 -7.48 -5.31
N ALA A 118 3.05 -7.55 -4.24
CA ALA A 118 4.04 -6.53 -3.92
C ALA A 118 5.13 -6.43 -5.00
N PHE A 119 5.58 -7.56 -5.55
CA PHE A 119 6.53 -7.59 -6.65
C PHE A 119 6.01 -6.84 -7.89
N TRP A 120 4.74 -7.03 -8.24
CA TRP A 120 4.10 -6.37 -9.38
C TRP A 120 3.75 -4.92 -9.10
N ALA A 121 3.26 -4.61 -7.90
CA ALA A 121 2.92 -3.25 -7.49
C ALA A 121 4.14 -2.32 -7.55
N MET A 122 5.31 -2.82 -7.14
CA MET A 122 6.59 -2.10 -7.23
C MET A 122 7.18 -2.10 -8.65
N ASN A 123 6.50 -2.67 -9.64
CA ASN A 123 6.91 -2.74 -11.04
C ASN A 123 8.31 -3.32 -11.25
N ILE A 124 8.75 -4.26 -10.41
CA ILE A 124 10.15 -4.71 -10.32
C ILE A 124 10.78 -5.10 -11.67
N PRO A 125 10.09 -5.85 -12.58
CA PRO A 125 10.68 -6.24 -13.85
C PRO A 125 10.85 -5.10 -14.86
N SER A 126 10.16 -3.97 -14.67
CA SER A 126 10.22 -2.86 -15.62
C SER A 126 11.59 -2.19 -15.55
N PRO A 127 12.26 -1.95 -16.69
CA PRO A 127 13.55 -1.29 -16.71
C PRO A 127 13.46 0.21 -16.36
N SER A 128 12.25 0.75 -16.28
CA SER A 128 11.99 2.11 -15.78
C SER A 128 11.92 2.17 -14.25
N THR A 129 11.93 1.01 -13.58
CA THR A 129 11.89 0.92 -12.12
C THR A 129 13.23 1.28 -11.52
N ARG A 130 13.20 2.17 -10.54
CA ARG A 130 14.38 2.71 -9.85
C ARG A 130 15.09 1.66 -8.99
N ASP A 131 16.41 1.76 -8.91
CA ASP A 131 17.29 0.80 -8.23
C ASP A 131 17.20 0.81 -6.69
N ASP A 132 16.51 1.79 -6.12
CA ASP A 132 16.34 1.96 -4.67
C ASP A 132 14.89 1.78 -4.21
N ILE A 133 13.98 1.34 -5.10
CA ILE A 133 12.57 1.11 -4.72
C ILE A 133 12.45 0.11 -3.57
N LEU A 134 13.21 -0.98 -3.62
CA LEU A 134 13.20 -2.03 -2.60
C LEU A 134 13.84 -1.59 -1.28
N LEU A 135 14.69 -0.56 -1.34
CA LEU A 135 15.37 -0.03 -0.17
C LEU A 135 14.50 0.98 0.60
N ASN A 136 13.75 1.81 -0.14
CA ASN A 136 13.11 3.01 0.39
C ASN A 136 11.58 2.93 0.47
N PHE A 137 10.96 1.86 -0.03
CA PHE A 137 9.51 1.71 -0.01
C PHE A 137 9.08 0.41 0.67
N THR A 138 7.91 0.46 1.29
CA THR A 138 7.24 -0.67 1.93
C THR A 138 5.86 -0.82 1.29
N PHE A 139 5.54 -2.04 0.87
CA PHE A 139 4.19 -2.39 0.46
C PHE A 139 3.34 -2.55 1.72
N VAL A 140 2.36 -1.69 1.88
CA VAL A 140 1.44 -1.67 3.00
C VAL A 140 0.11 -2.23 2.55
N PHE A 141 -0.40 -3.19 3.30
CA PHE A 141 -1.66 -3.87 3.03
C PHE A 141 -2.47 -3.94 4.31
N GLU A 142 -3.67 -3.37 4.29
CA GLU A 142 -4.51 -3.26 5.46
C GLU A 142 -5.79 -4.07 5.25
N LEU A 143 -6.13 -4.84 6.28
CA LEU A 143 -7.33 -5.63 6.34
C LEU A 143 -8.35 -4.97 7.26
N GLN A 144 -9.62 -5.27 7.01
CA GLN A 144 -10.70 -5.10 7.96
C GLN A 144 -11.50 -6.39 8.07
N ARG A 145 -12.26 -6.53 9.16
CA ARG A 145 -13.14 -7.68 9.36
C ARG A 145 -14.43 -7.49 8.57
N ARG A 146 -14.88 -8.51 7.84
CA ARG A 146 -16.23 -8.50 7.25
C ARG A 146 -17.28 -8.60 8.33
N LEU A 147 -18.35 -7.82 8.20
CA LEU A 147 -19.45 -7.84 9.17
C LEU A 147 -20.12 -9.21 9.23
N ASN A 148 -20.43 -9.76 8.05
CA ASN A 148 -21.11 -11.03 7.87
C ASN A 148 -20.30 -11.87 6.85
N PRO A 149 -19.23 -12.56 7.29
CA PRO A 149 -18.44 -13.38 6.40
C PRO A 149 -19.26 -14.59 5.92
N ALA A 150 -19.23 -14.87 4.62
CA ALA A 150 -19.97 -16.00 4.04
C ALA A 150 -19.39 -17.35 4.47
N THR A 151 -18.07 -17.41 4.64
CA THR A 151 -17.31 -18.56 5.14
C THR A 151 -16.18 -18.07 6.06
N PRO A 152 -15.53 -18.94 6.85
CA PRO A 152 -14.35 -18.57 7.63
C PRO A 152 -13.24 -17.93 6.77
N ASP A 153 -13.06 -18.35 5.52
CA ASP A 153 -12.03 -17.79 4.63
C ASP A 153 -12.34 -16.35 4.19
N HIS A 154 -13.62 -15.94 4.25
CA HIS A 154 -14.07 -14.57 3.97
C HIS A 154 -14.00 -13.66 5.20
N TYR A 155 -13.36 -14.08 6.29
CA TYR A 155 -13.32 -13.32 7.54
C TYR A 155 -12.75 -11.90 7.36
N PHE A 156 -11.69 -11.78 6.56
CA PHE A 156 -11.07 -10.50 6.23
C PHE A 156 -11.46 -10.00 4.83
N GLU A 157 -11.45 -8.69 4.69
CA GLU A 157 -11.50 -7.99 3.41
C GLU A 157 -10.43 -6.91 3.36
N MET A 158 -10.01 -6.54 2.15
CA MET A 158 -9.02 -5.48 2.00
C MET A 158 -9.64 -4.15 2.43
N HIS A 159 -9.05 -3.48 3.42
CA HIS A 159 -9.38 -2.10 3.73
C HIS A 159 -8.70 -1.18 2.72
N GLY A 160 -7.37 -1.29 2.62
CA GLY A 160 -6.53 -0.48 1.74
C GLY A 160 -5.21 -1.16 1.42
N ALA A 161 -4.53 -0.65 0.41
CA ALA A 161 -3.16 -1.05 0.10
C ALA A 161 -2.42 0.10 -0.59
N GLU A 162 -1.16 0.29 -0.24
CA GLU A 162 -0.32 1.37 -0.78
C GLU A 162 1.17 0.98 -0.81
N ILE A 163 1.96 1.68 -1.62
CA ILE A 163 3.41 1.64 -1.54
C ILE A 163 3.85 2.92 -0.83
N MET A 164 4.22 2.78 0.44
CA MET A 164 4.62 3.88 1.30
C MET A 164 6.14 4.02 1.34
N HIS A 165 6.64 5.25 1.25
CA HIS A 165 8.05 5.53 1.43
C HIS A 165 8.46 5.38 2.92
N THR A 166 9.73 5.11 3.18
CA THR A 166 10.29 4.99 4.54
C THR A 166 9.90 6.16 5.44
N SER A 167 9.95 7.39 4.94
CA SER A 167 9.57 8.57 5.71
C SER A 167 8.07 8.62 6.05
N GLU A 168 7.20 8.10 5.17
CA GLU A 168 5.76 7.98 5.44
C GLU A 168 5.48 6.90 6.49
N MET A 169 6.23 5.79 6.46
CA MET A 169 6.14 4.73 7.47
C MET A 169 6.54 5.25 8.85
N ILE A 170 7.62 6.01 8.94
CA ILE A 170 8.07 6.63 10.20
C ILE A 170 6.99 7.58 10.73
N TYR A 171 6.49 8.47 9.88
CA TYR A 171 5.42 9.40 10.22
C TYR A 171 4.16 8.65 10.69
N TYR A 172 3.76 7.59 9.99
CA TYR A 172 2.61 6.74 10.33
C TYR A 172 2.75 6.21 11.77
N PHE A 173 3.86 5.57 12.11
CA PHE A 173 4.02 4.98 13.45
C PHE A 173 4.11 6.03 14.55
N GLN A 174 4.77 7.16 14.30
CA GLN A 174 4.83 8.28 15.24
C GLN A 174 3.43 8.86 15.49
N HIS A 175 2.65 9.06 14.42
CA HIS A 175 1.29 9.59 14.51
C HIS A 175 0.35 8.64 15.25
N CYS A 176 0.53 7.32 15.08
CA CYS A 176 -0.21 6.30 15.83
C CYS A 176 0.28 6.11 17.27
N ASN A 177 1.31 6.84 17.72
CA ASN A 177 1.99 6.63 19.00
C ASN A 177 2.44 5.17 19.21
N ASN A 178 2.87 4.48 18.15
CA ASN A 178 3.27 3.07 18.17
C ASN A 178 4.78 2.93 17.94
N LEU A 179 5.57 3.56 18.82
CA LEU A 179 7.03 3.53 18.78
C LEU A 179 7.62 2.10 18.85
N PRO A 180 7.07 1.16 19.64
CA PRO A 180 7.58 -0.21 19.64
C PRO A 180 7.46 -0.91 18.27
N ALA A 181 6.38 -0.65 17.53
CA ALA A 181 6.25 -1.18 16.17
C ALA A 181 7.22 -0.51 15.19
N LEU A 182 7.46 0.80 15.34
CA LEU A 182 8.49 1.52 14.57
C LEU A 182 9.86 0.90 14.80
N ASP A 183 10.24 0.61 16.03
CA ASP A 183 11.55 0.03 16.35
C ASP A 183 11.71 -1.37 15.78
N ARG A 184 10.67 -2.21 15.85
CA ARG A 184 10.65 -3.51 15.15
C ARG A 184 10.82 -3.34 13.65
N TRP A 185 10.11 -2.40 13.05
CA TRP A 185 10.18 -2.13 11.61
C TRP A 185 11.54 -1.58 11.16
N ARG A 186 12.19 -0.75 11.99
CA ARG A 186 13.55 -0.24 11.76
C ARG A 186 14.59 -1.35 11.73
N GLN A 187 14.38 -2.41 12.52
CA GLN A 187 15.30 -3.55 12.61
C GLN A 187 15.15 -4.56 11.45
N LEU A 188 14.14 -4.40 10.58
CA LEU A 188 13.93 -5.32 9.46
C LEU A 188 15.10 -5.24 8.45
N PRO A 189 15.54 -6.39 7.90
CA PRO A 189 16.61 -6.41 6.91
C PRO A 189 16.21 -5.66 5.63
N ARG A 190 16.94 -4.58 5.30
CA ARG A 190 16.75 -3.82 4.06
C ARG A 190 17.88 -4.08 3.09
N PHE A 191 17.52 -4.57 1.91
CA PHE A 191 18.45 -4.80 0.82
C PHE A 191 17.88 -4.17 -0.45
N ARG A 192 18.75 -3.82 -1.39
CA ARG A 192 18.32 -3.41 -2.75
C ARG A 192 17.64 -4.54 -3.52
N THR A 193 17.62 -5.73 -2.95
CA THR A 193 17.02 -6.95 -3.49
C THR A 193 15.88 -7.47 -2.63
N SER A 194 15.46 -6.82 -1.54
CA SER A 194 14.38 -7.35 -0.70
C SER A 194 13.12 -6.48 -0.72
N ILE A 195 11.97 -7.10 -0.99
CA ILE A 195 10.67 -6.43 -0.86
C ILE A 195 10.34 -6.33 0.63
N GLN A 196 9.98 -5.13 1.09
CA GLN A 196 9.47 -4.89 2.44
C GLN A 196 7.94 -4.85 2.39
N ILE A 197 7.29 -5.60 3.29
CA ILE A 197 5.83 -5.65 3.38
C ILE A 197 5.38 -5.45 4.83
N MET A 198 4.37 -4.63 5.01
CA MET A 198 3.61 -4.52 6.26
C MET A 198 2.15 -4.90 6.00
N VAL A 199 1.67 -5.90 6.71
CA VAL A 199 0.25 -6.25 6.76
C VAL A 199 -0.33 -5.79 8.10
N GLY A 200 -1.43 -5.06 8.08
CA GLY A 200 -2.03 -4.47 9.27
C GLY A 200 -3.51 -4.79 9.44
N TRP A 201 -3.95 -4.97 10.67
CA TRP A 201 -5.36 -5.08 11.06
C TRP A 201 -5.54 -4.68 12.52
N LYS A 202 -6.35 -3.64 12.82
CA LYS A 202 -6.66 -3.22 14.21
C LYS A 202 -5.43 -3.17 15.14
N GLY A 203 -4.35 -2.55 14.69
CA GLY A 203 -3.10 -2.45 15.47
C GLY A 203 -2.25 -3.73 15.53
N HIS A 204 -2.78 -4.89 15.11
CA HIS A 204 -1.96 -6.07 14.81
C HIS A 204 -1.17 -5.82 13.53
N LEU A 205 0.13 -6.09 13.59
CA LEU A 205 1.07 -5.83 12.50
C LEU A 205 1.91 -7.07 12.24
N ARG A 206 1.99 -7.44 10.97
CA ARG A 206 2.90 -8.47 10.46
C ARG A 206 3.84 -7.83 9.45
N PHE A 207 5.13 -8.03 9.65
CA PHE A 207 6.16 -7.62 8.71
C PHE A 207 6.65 -8.83 7.94
N LEU A 208 6.64 -8.74 6.61
CA LEU A 208 7.15 -9.78 5.73
C LEU A 208 8.28 -9.18 4.91
N TYR A 209 9.26 -10.01 4.56
CA TYR A 209 10.29 -9.64 3.60
C TYR A 209 10.61 -10.83 2.71
N ARG A 210 10.91 -10.56 1.44
CA ARG A 210 11.37 -11.59 0.51
C ARG A 210 12.48 -11.02 -0.34
N GLU A 211 13.55 -11.78 -0.43
CA GLU A 211 14.61 -11.53 -1.39
C GLU A 211 14.11 -11.83 -2.82
N VAL A 212 14.44 -10.92 -3.73
CA VAL A 212 14.18 -11.00 -5.16
C VAL A 212 15.49 -11.42 -5.81
N PRO A 213 15.70 -12.72 -6.05
CA PRO A 213 16.90 -13.18 -6.74
C PRO A 213 16.95 -12.58 -8.15
N ASN A 214 18.15 -12.27 -8.61
CA ASN A 214 18.41 -11.81 -9.99
C ASN A 214 17.67 -10.53 -10.39
N PHE A 215 17.43 -9.60 -9.45
CA PHE A 215 16.73 -8.32 -9.70
C PHE A 215 17.27 -7.58 -10.95
N THR A 216 18.59 -7.42 -11.06
CA THR A 216 19.23 -6.76 -12.22
C THR A 216 19.01 -7.52 -13.53
N GLU A 217 18.97 -8.86 -13.49
CA GLU A 217 18.70 -9.67 -14.68
C GLU A 217 17.24 -9.58 -15.13
N LEU A 218 16.30 -9.49 -14.18
CA LEU A 218 14.89 -9.27 -14.46
C LEU A 218 14.68 -7.93 -15.19
N GLN A 219 15.31 -6.87 -14.72
CA GLN A 219 15.30 -5.57 -15.40
C GLN A 219 15.96 -5.63 -16.79
N ASN A 220 17.06 -6.37 -16.93
CA ASN A 220 17.72 -6.61 -18.23
C ASN A 220 16.82 -7.33 -19.23
N LYS A 221 16.04 -8.33 -18.78
CA LYS A 221 15.05 -9.01 -19.62
C LYS A 221 13.92 -8.07 -20.02
N GLY A 222 13.42 -7.26 -19.08
CA GLY A 222 12.44 -6.21 -19.36
C GLY A 222 12.91 -5.24 -20.45
N ARG A 223 14.18 -4.80 -20.44
CA ARG A 223 14.75 -3.95 -21.51
C ARG A 223 14.67 -4.57 -22.91
N LYS A 224 14.72 -5.89 -23.00
CA LYS A 224 14.74 -6.63 -24.28
C LYS A 224 13.33 -6.94 -24.81
N ASP A 225 12.33 -7.02 -23.93
CA ASP A 225 10.94 -7.31 -24.30
C ASP A 225 9.99 -6.15 -23.96
N LEU A 226 9.77 -5.29 -24.96
CA LEU A 226 8.91 -4.11 -24.85
C LEU A 226 7.43 -4.45 -24.73
N VAL A 227 6.98 -5.61 -25.22
CA VAL A 227 5.58 -6.04 -25.13
C VAL A 227 5.28 -6.49 -23.70
N GLN A 228 6.17 -7.30 -23.14
CA GLN A 228 6.08 -7.75 -21.76
C GLN A 228 6.21 -6.59 -20.77
N THR A 229 7.06 -5.60 -21.07
CA THR A 229 7.18 -4.37 -20.26
C THR A 229 5.86 -3.58 -20.20
N ARG A 230 5.16 -3.40 -21.32
CA ARG A 230 3.84 -2.73 -21.33
C ARG A 230 2.81 -3.47 -20.49
N PHE A 231 2.87 -4.79 -20.46
CA PHE A 231 2.01 -5.61 -19.62
C PHE A 231 2.34 -5.41 -18.13
N HIS A 232 3.62 -5.41 -17.75
CA HIS A 232 4.06 -5.13 -16.38
C HIS A 232 3.61 -3.74 -15.90
N ASP A 233 3.79 -2.70 -16.72
CA ASP A 233 3.37 -1.34 -16.39
C ASP A 233 1.85 -1.24 -16.21
N ALA A 234 1.07 -2.01 -16.97
CA ALA A 234 -0.38 -2.06 -16.85
C ALA A 234 -0.84 -2.73 -15.54
N LEU A 235 -0.15 -3.79 -15.12
CA LEU A 235 -0.39 -4.45 -13.82
C LEU A 235 -0.04 -3.53 -12.66
N ALA A 236 1.15 -2.92 -12.69
CA ALA A 236 1.59 -1.96 -11.67
C ALA A 236 0.68 -0.73 -11.55
N LYS A 237 -0.14 -0.43 -12.56
CA LYS A 237 -1.08 0.69 -12.53
C LYS A 237 -2.41 0.36 -11.82
N ASN A 238 -2.89 -0.88 -11.89
CA ASN A 238 -4.23 -1.27 -11.43
C ASN A 238 -4.21 -2.34 -10.33
N TRP A 239 -3.03 -2.65 -9.79
CA TRP A 239 -2.83 -3.72 -8.82
C TRP A 239 -3.75 -3.65 -7.60
N VAL A 240 -4.13 -2.46 -7.12
CA VAL A 240 -5.01 -2.31 -5.95
C VAL A 240 -6.38 -2.92 -6.22
N ASP A 241 -7.00 -2.59 -7.36
CA ASP A 241 -8.34 -3.07 -7.70
C ASP A 241 -8.34 -4.57 -7.97
N ASP A 242 -7.27 -5.08 -8.59
CA ASP A 242 -7.16 -6.49 -8.91
C ASP A 242 -6.82 -7.34 -7.68
N LEU A 243 -5.97 -6.85 -6.78
CA LEU A 243 -5.74 -7.47 -5.48
C LEU A 243 -7.02 -7.48 -4.63
N ARG A 244 -7.79 -6.39 -4.65
CA ARG A 244 -9.08 -6.32 -3.98
C ARG A 244 -10.01 -7.43 -4.42
N LYS A 245 -10.18 -7.63 -5.74
CA LYS A 245 -11.02 -8.70 -6.30
C LYS A 245 -10.54 -10.09 -5.88
N ALA A 246 -9.23 -10.33 -5.87
CA ALA A 246 -8.65 -11.60 -5.43
C ALA A 246 -9.00 -11.88 -3.96
N VAL A 247 -8.79 -10.89 -3.07
CA VAL A 247 -9.15 -10.97 -1.65
C VAL A 247 -10.66 -11.15 -1.46
N ASP A 248 -11.48 -10.41 -2.22
CA ASP A 248 -12.94 -10.44 -2.10
C ASP A 248 -13.58 -11.74 -2.58
N SER A 249 -12.97 -12.40 -3.55
CA SER A 249 -13.41 -13.71 -4.03
C SER A 249 -12.76 -14.87 -3.28
N THR A 250 -11.85 -14.61 -2.34
CA THR A 250 -10.95 -15.60 -1.71
C THR A 250 -10.09 -16.39 -2.70
N ASP A 251 -10.00 -15.93 -3.95
CA ASP A 251 -9.23 -16.57 -5.00
C ASP A 251 -7.76 -16.12 -4.95
N ARG A 252 -6.98 -16.86 -4.18
CA ARG A 252 -5.54 -16.68 -3.99
C ARG A 252 -4.73 -16.94 -5.26
N GLU A 253 -5.27 -17.77 -6.17
CA GLU A 253 -4.62 -18.17 -7.42
C GLU A 253 -5.10 -17.35 -8.62
N PHE A 254 -6.14 -16.52 -8.46
CA PHE A 254 -6.75 -15.71 -9.51
C PHE A 254 -5.69 -15.07 -10.41
N PHE A 255 -4.72 -14.43 -9.78
CA PHE A 255 -3.67 -13.72 -10.46
C PHE A 255 -2.57 -14.65 -11.02
N LEU A 256 -2.19 -15.71 -10.30
CA LEU A 256 -1.25 -16.72 -10.79
C LEU A 256 -1.81 -17.43 -12.03
N SER A 257 -3.11 -17.65 -12.08
CA SER A 257 -3.83 -18.19 -13.23
C SER A 257 -3.88 -17.19 -14.39
N CYS A 258 -4.13 -15.90 -14.15
CA CYS A 258 -4.12 -14.84 -15.17
C CYS A 258 -2.73 -14.68 -15.82
N LEU A 259 -1.65 -14.77 -15.03
CA LEU A 259 -0.27 -14.72 -15.53
C LEU A 259 0.08 -15.95 -16.39
N ARG A 260 -0.32 -17.15 -15.96
CA ARG A 260 -0.04 -18.41 -16.68
C ARG A 260 -0.84 -18.53 -17.99
N SER A 261 -2.02 -17.93 -18.06
CA SER A 261 -2.95 -18.09 -19.19
C SER A 261 -2.82 -17.01 -20.27
N GLY A 262 -1.98 -15.98 -20.07
CA GLY A 262 -1.79 -14.90 -21.06
C GLY A 262 -3.07 -14.12 -21.37
N VAL A 263 -4.09 -14.23 -20.51
CA VAL A 263 -5.40 -13.63 -20.72
C VAL A 263 -5.27 -12.11 -20.62
N ARG A 264 -5.72 -11.41 -21.67
CA ARG A 264 -5.82 -9.95 -21.67
C ARG A 264 -6.81 -9.50 -20.61
N ILE A 265 -6.31 -9.03 -19.48
CA ILE A 265 -7.11 -8.34 -18.46
C ILE A 265 -7.71 -7.10 -19.13
N ARG A 266 -9.04 -7.11 -19.31
CA ARG A 266 -9.79 -5.97 -19.87
C ARG A 266 -9.92 -4.92 -18.77
N LEU A 267 -8.93 -4.03 -18.71
CA LEU A 267 -8.88 -2.91 -17.77
C LEU A 267 -10.02 -1.93 -18.03
N MET A 268 -11.07 -1.96 -17.19
CA MET A 268 -12.03 -0.86 -17.06
C MET A 268 -11.63 0.00 -15.86
N TYR A 269 -11.36 1.28 -16.14
CA TYR A 269 -10.93 2.38 -15.25
C TYR A 269 -11.76 2.50 -13.96
N VAL A 270 -11.15 2.88 -12.81
CA VAL A 270 -11.03 4.25 -12.24
C VAL A 270 -9.97 4.29 -11.12
N MET A 271 -8.86 5.02 -11.34
CA MET A 271 -7.84 5.28 -10.32
C MET A 271 -8.30 6.29 -9.25
N THR A 272 -8.01 5.99 -7.97
CA THR A 272 -7.85 7.00 -6.89
C THR A 272 -6.76 6.59 -5.89
N PRO A 273 -5.89 7.50 -5.40
CA PRO A 273 -4.86 7.19 -4.41
C PRO A 273 -5.50 7.09 -3.03
N PHE A 274 -5.04 6.13 -2.24
CA PHE A 274 -5.30 6.12 -0.80
C PHE A 274 -4.49 7.29 -0.21
N SER A 275 -5.18 8.29 0.34
CA SER A 275 -4.57 9.23 1.26
C SER A 275 -5.63 9.53 2.30
N ARG A 276 -5.36 9.09 3.53
CA ARG A 276 -6.17 9.17 4.76
C ARG A 276 -7.25 8.08 4.90
N VAL A 277 -6.85 6.98 5.53
CA VAL A 277 -7.60 6.41 6.66
C VAL A 277 -6.57 6.07 7.75
N LEU A 278 -6.39 7.01 8.66
CA LEU A 278 -5.82 6.79 9.99
C LEU A 278 -6.70 7.58 10.93
N GLN A 279 -7.97 7.18 11.00
CA GLN A 279 -8.88 7.66 12.01
C GLN A 279 -9.60 6.44 12.58
N ASP A 280 -9.30 6.25 13.85
CA ASP A 280 -10.13 5.66 14.88
C ASP A 280 -10.03 4.13 15.12
N VAL A 281 -9.31 3.85 16.22
CA VAL A 281 -9.74 3.19 17.47
C VAL A 281 -8.80 2.06 17.94
N LEU A 282 -8.41 2.22 19.20
CA LEU A 282 -8.37 1.18 20.25
C LEU A 282 -9.42 0.06 20.10
#